data_AF-A0A7Y3XM65-F1
#
_entry.id   AF-A0A7Y3XM65-F1
#
_cell.length_a   1.000
_cell.length_b   1.000
_cell.length_c   1.000
_cell.angle_alpha   90.00
_cell.angle_beta   90.00
_cell.angle_gamma   90.00
#
_symmetry.space_group_name_H-M   'P 1'
#
loop_
_entity.id
_entity.type
_entity.pdbx_description
1 polymer ?
#
loop_
_entity_poly.entity_id
_entity_poly.type
_entity_poly.pdbx_seq_one_letter_code
_entity_poly.pdbx_strand_id
1 'polypeptide(L)'
;MRKRTLSREIALQVLYQLEIRGDEIMNGIEAFCKKQNSEEEIWKFALLLVRGCFNAIEEIDQKIISVSENWSLHRMPVIDKNILRLACYELFYLEDIPPKVSINEAIDLAKKFSTGKSGLFVNGVLDKVYEGYLDKNTQDSPRITLDLCGEQKEETPKNTYRGTGADLHIHTEFSDGTFSPEQIVEEAVKQNLRTIAITDHDNIDALEITKKICDQKGIQFIPAVELSSFYDPVDIHILGYYIDVKSIALHEKLADLRYERIERIKKITGKLHKLNIDIDPQEVLAVAGKGVAGRVHIADVLCQRGYCGTIQECFNTYLADYGPAHVPKVSLSLEDAIELVISAGGVPVFSHPGVTKRDDLIPKMIGYGLQGIEAFYPSHKPDTVKRYIRLAKKHDLVVTGGSDFHGDRKPDITLGSVTIEDSFVEKIAGRCNSMVGLMG
;
A
#
# COMPACT_ATOMS: atom_id res chain seq x y z
N MET A 1 -18.32 -26.24 26.03
CA MET A 1 -17.89 -24.82 26.04
C MET A 1 -16.41 -24.64 26.33
N ARG A 2 -15.85 -25.05 27.49
CA ARG A 2 -14.42 -24.79 27.82
C ARG A 2 -13.39 -25.14 26.75
N LYS A 3 -13.55 -26.27 26.04
CA LYS A 3 -12.62 -26.68 24.97
C LYS A 3 -12.63 -25.73 23.76
N ARG A 4 -13.83 -25.39 23.26
CA ARG A 4 -14.00 -24.44 22.14
C ARG A 4 -13.53 -23.04 22.51
N THR A 5 -13.75 -22.59 23.75
CA THR A 5 -13.19 -21.34 24.27
C THR A 5 -11.66 -21.36 24.24
N LEU A 6 -11.02 -22.43 24.73
CA LEU A 6 -9.56 -22.58 24.68
C LEU A 6 -9.03 -22.59 23.23
N SER A 7 -9.73 -23.23 22.29
CA SER A 7 -9.38 -23.18 20.87
C SER A 7 -9.39 -21.76 20.31
N ARG A 8 -10.38 -20.93 20.69
CA ARG A 8 -10.45 -19.53 20.26
C ARG A 8 -9.32 -18.69 20.85
N GLU A 9 -8.92 -18.95 22.10
CA GLU A 9 -7.76 -18.29 22.71
C GLU A 9 -6.47 -18.63 21.96
N ILE A 10 -6.27 -19.90 21.59
CA ILE A 10 -5.13 -20.33 20.77
C ILE A 10 -5.19 -19.67 19.39
N ALA A 11 -6.36 -19.66 18.75
CA ALA A 11 -6.54 -19.03 17.45
C ALA A 11 -6.22 -17.53 17.51
N LEU A 12 -6.68 -16.82 18.56
CA LEU A 12 -6.38 -15.41 18.77
C LEU A 12 -4.87 -15.15 18.94
N GLN A 13 -4.14 -16.00 19.67
CA GLN A 13 -2.69 -15.90 19.79
C GLN A 13 -1.96 -16.09 18.45
N VAL A 14 -2.47 -16.98 17.60
CA VAL A 14 -1.92 -17.21 16.27
C VAL A 14 -2.23 -16.03 15.35
N LEU A 15 -3.47 -15.53 15.35
CA LEU A 15 -3.87 -14.34 14.59
C LEU A 15 -3.09 -13.09 15.02
N TYR A 16 -2.80 -12.95 16.31
CA TYR A 16 -1.93 -11.88 16.81
C TYR A 16 -0.49 -12.02 16.28
N GLN A 17 0.06 -13.25 16.26
CA GLN A 17 1.37 -13.49 15.67
C GLN A 17 1.39 -13.27 14.16
N LEU A 18 0.33 -13.67 13.44
CA LEU A 18 0.17 -13.40 12.01
C LEU A 18 0.18 -11.91 11.73
N GLU A 19 -0.48 -11.11 12.56
CA GLU A 19 -0.48 -9.66 12.41
C GLU A 19 0.91 -9.04 12.59
N ILE A 20 1.70 -9.56 13.53
CA ILE A 20 3.02 -8.99 13.87
C ILE A 20 4.14 -9.54 12.99
N ARG A 21 4.07 -10.82 12.63
CA ARG A 21 5.16 -11.57 11.98
C ARG A 21 4.83 -11.95 10.53
N GLY A 22 3.62 -11.65 10.05
CA GLY A 22 3.18 -11.97 8.70
C GLY A 22 2.89 -13.46 8.46
N ASP A 23 2.59 -13.77 7.20
CA ASP A 23 2.07 -15.08 6.75
C ASP A 23 3.03 -16.25 6.98
N GLU A 24 4.32 -16.01 7.23
CA GLU A 24 5.30 -17.08 7.54
C GLU A 24 4.88 -17.95 8.73
N ILE A 25 4.10 -17.37 9.64
CA ILE A 25 3.50 -18.09 10.77
C ILE A 25 2.66 -19.27 10.28
N MET A 26 2.00 -19.16 9.12
CA MET A 26 1.16 -20.19 8.52
C MET A 26 1.91 -21.51 8.27
N ASN A 27 3.22 -21.46 8.03
CA ASN A 27 4.03 -22.66 7.80
C ASN A 27 4.19 -23.53 9.05
N GLY A 28 3.97 -22.97 10.25
CA GLY A 28 4.16 -23.65 11.54
C GLY A 28 2.94 -23.70 12.45
N ILE A 29 1.77 -23.22 11.99
CA ILE A 29 0.58 -23.07 12.87
C ILE A 29 0.11 -24.39 13.49
N GLU A 30 0.19 -25.51 12.78
CA GLU A 30 -0.26 -26.79 13.31
C GLU A 30 0.62 -27.23 14.48
N ALA A 31 1.95 -27.12 14.32
CA ALA A 31 2.91 -27.40 15.38
C ALA A 31 2.74 -26.45 16.57
N PHE A 32 2.46 -25.16 16.31
CA PHE A 32 2.16 -24.19 17.35
C PHE A 32 0.89 -24.56 18.13
N CYS A 33 -0.23 -24.83 17.45
CA CYS A 33 -1.49 -25.18 18.08
C CYS A 33 -1.36 -26.47 18.92
N LYS A 34 -0.68 -27.50 18.39
CA LYS A 34 -0.37 -28.74 19.12
C LYS A 34 0.50 -28.50 20.36
N LYS A 35 1.44 -27.54 20.29
CA LYS A 35 2.30 -27.17 21.42
C LYS A 35 1.53 -26.42 22.51
N GLN A 36 0.56 -25.58 22.14
CA GLN A 36 -0.29 -24.88 23.11
C GLN A 36 -1.25 -25.82 23.82
N ASN A 37 -1.77 -26.83 23.12
CA ASN A 37 -2.58 -27.88 23.72
C ASN A 37 -2.49 -29.18 22.93
N SER A 38 -2.14 -30.28 23.60
CA SER A 38 -1.98 -31.60 22.97
C SER A 38 -3.30 -32.30 22.66
N GLU A 39 -4.43 -31.80 23.17
CA GLU A 39 -5.75 -32.40 22.93
C GLU A 39 -6.24 -32.13 21.51
N GLU A 40 -6.50 -33.21 20.77
CA GLU A 40 -6.81 -33.19 19.33
C GLU A 40 -7.98 -32.30 18.95
N GLU A 41 -9.07 -32.40 19.71
CA GLU A 41 -10.28 -31.59 19.49
C GLU A 41 -9.99 -30.08 19.58
N ILE A 42 -9.09 -29.68 20.49
CA ILE A 42 -8.80 -28.26 20.76
C ILE A 42 -7.93 -27.67 19.67
N TRP A 43 -6.79 -28.29 19.35
CA TRP A 43 -5.86 -27.71 18.38
C TRP A 43 -6.38 -27.81 16.95
N LYS A 44 -7.18 -28.84 16.60
CA LYS A 44 -7.82 -28.92 15.27
C LYS A 44 -8.83 -27.80 15.07
N PHE A 45 -9.65 -27.52 16.08
CA PHE A 45 -10.61 -26.43 15.98
C PHE A 45 -9.92 -25.06 15.96
N ALA A 46 -8.85 -24.86 16.73
CA ALA A 46 -8.04 -23.64 16.64
C ALA A 46 -7.44 -23.46 15.23
N LEU A 47 -6.91 -24.54 14.65
CA LEU A 47 -6.34 -24.54 13.30
C LEU A 47 -7.40 -24.21 12.23
N LEU A 48 -8.61 -24.75 12.36
CA LEU A 48 -9.74 -24.43 11.48
C LEU A 48 -10.03 -22.92 11.52
N LEU A 49 -10.18 -22.35 12.72
CA LEU A 49 -10.46 -20.94 12.91
C LEU A 49 -9.37 -20.05 12.31
N VAL A 50 -8.10 -20.37 12.55
CA VAL A 50 -6.96 -19.59 12.02
C VAL A 50 -6.94 -19.62 10.49
N ARG A 51 -6.98 -20.81 9.89
CA ARG A 51 -6.94 -20.94 8.42
C ARG A 51 -8.16 -20.28 7.77
N GLY A 52 -9.31 -20.46 8.38
CA GLY A 52 -10.55 -19.85 7.96
C GLY A 52 -10.51 -18.33 7.96
N CYS A 53 -10.09 -17.74 9.09
CA CYS A 53 -9.91 -16.30 9.21
C CYS A 53 -8.88 -15.78 8.21
N PHE A 54 -7.75 -16.47 8.06
CA PHE A 54 -6.68 -16.08 7.14
C PHE A 54 -7.18 -16.04 5.68
N ASN A 55 -7.93 -17.07 5.26
CA ASN A 55 -8.45 -17.15 3.89
C ASN A 55 -9.60 -16.16 3.62
N ALA A 56 -10.37 -15.78 4.63
CA ALA A 56 -11.54 -14.91 4.51
C ALA A 56 -11.29 -13.47 5.00
N ILE A 57 -10.02 -13.10 5.27
CA ILE A 57 -9.68 -11.87 5.99
C ILE A 57 -10.19 -10.62 5.28
N GLU A 58 -10.12 -10.57 3.95
CA GLU A 58 -10.56 -9.44 3.13
C GLU A 58 -12.09 -9.22 3.21
N GLU A 59 -12.87 -10.28 3.05
CA GLU A 59 -14.33 -10.22 3.11
C GLU A 59 -14.80 -9.83 4.52
N ILE A 60 -14.17 -10.43 5.54
CA ILE A 60 -14.43 -10.14 6.94
C ILE A 60 -14.11 -8.68 7.27
N ASP A 61 -12.95 -8.19 6.85
CA ASP A 61 -12.50 -6.82 7.11
C ASP A 61 -13.43 -5.79 6.44
N GLN A 62 -13.81 -6.02 5.18
CA GLN A 62 -14.77 -5.18 4.49
C GLN A 62 -16.10 -5.10 5.23
N LYS A 63 -16.59 -6.23 5.76
CA LYS A 63 -17.85 -6.27 6.50
C LYS A 63 -17.74 -5.52 7.83
N ILE A 64 -16.62 -5.65 8.56
CA ILE A 64 -16.36 -4.91 9.79
C ILE A 64 -16.29 -3.40 9.50
N ILE A 65 -15.58 -2.98 8.45
CA ILE A 65 -15.48 -1.57 8.03
C ILE A 65 -16.87 -1.02 7.71
N SER A 66 -17.69 -1.77 6.98
CA SER A 66 -19.00 -1.29 6.51
C SER A 66 -19.97 -0.89 7.63
N VAL A 67 -19.78 -1.40 8.85
CA VAL A 67 -20.63 -1.11 10.01
C VAL A 67 -19.96 -0.22 11.05
N SER A 68 -18.67 0.07 10.87
CA SER A 68 -17.83 0.82 11.81
C SER A 68 -17.75 2.29 11.40
N GLU A 69 -18.85 3.03 11.56
CA GLU A 69 -18.87 4.48 11.32
C GLU A 69 -17.77 5.18 12.15
N ASN A 70 -16.88 5.93 11.49
CA ASN A 70 -15.77 6.69 12.07
C ASN A 70 -14.55 5.89 12.58
N TRP A 71 -14.49 4.56 12.38
CA TRP A 71 -13.33 3.76 12.78
C TRP A 71 -12.73 3.02 11.60
N SER A 72 -11.49 3.36 11.26
CA SER A 72 -10.70 2.55 10.35
C SER A 72 -10.14 1.33 11.09
N LEU A 73 -10.15 0.15 10.44
CA LEU A 73 -9.60 -1.09 11.01
C LEU A 73 -8.17 -0.93 11.52
N HIS A 74 -7.37 -0.07 10.88
CA HIS A 74 -5.98 0.19 11.26
C HIS A 74 -5.82 1.00 12.56
N ARG A 75 -6.87 1.69 13.04
CA ARG A 75 -6.86 2.40 14.34
C ARG A 75 -7.35 1.53 15.50
N MET A 76 -7.85 0.33 15.22
CA MET A 76 -8.33 -0.58 16.26
C MET A 76 -7.15 -1.27 16.95
N PRO A 77 -7.19 -1.46 18.28
CA PRO A 77 -6.23 -2.32 18.96
C PRO A 77 -6.14 -3.69 18.26
N VAL A 78 -4.92 -4.17 18.01
CA VAL A 78 -4.70 -5.41 17.24
C VAL A 78 -5.49 -6.60 17.79
N ILE A 79 -5.61 -6.69 19.11
CA ILE A 79 -6.40 -7.73 19.78
C ILE A 79 -7.89 -7.58 19.45
N ASP A 80 -8.46 -6.38 19.53
CA ASP A 80 -9.87 -6.13 19.25
C ASP A 80 -10.19 -6.44 17.78
N LYS A 81 -9.30 -6.04 16.86
CA LYS A 81 -9.39 -6.36 15.44
C LYS A 81 -9.43 -7.87 15.19
N ASN A 82 -8.50 -8.62 15.78
CA ASN A 82 -8.43 -10.06 15.57
C ASN A 82 -9.59 -10.82 16.24
N ILE A 83 -10.12 -10.31 17.35
CA ILE A 83 -11.35 -10.84 17.96
C ILE A 83 -12.55 -10.65 17.04
N LEU A 84 -12.70 -9.45 16.45
CA LEU A 84 -13.76 -9.19 15.47
C LEU A 84 -13.65 -10.10 14.26
N ARG A 85 -12.44 -10.26 13.70
CA ARG A 85 -12.20 -11.16 12.56
C ARG A 85 -12.58 -12.61 12.87
N LEU A 86 -12.15 -13.10 14.04
CA LEU A 86 -12.47 -14.44 14.52
C LEU A 86 -13.98 -14.65 14.63
N ALA A 87 -14.68 -13.71 15.26
CA ALA A 87 -16.12 -13.79 15.45
C ALA A 87 -16.88 -13.73 14.12
N CYS A 88 -16.49 -12.83 13.21
CA CYS A 88 -17.07 -12.73 11.87
C CYS A 88 -16.86 -14.00 11.06
N TYR A 89 -15.69 -14.64 11.13
CA TYR A 89 -15.47 -15.92 10.48
C TYR A 89 -16.46 -16.99 10.98
N GLU A 90 -16.65 -17.10 12.30
CA GLU A 90 -17.64 -18.04 12.83
C GLU A 90 -19.07 -17.70 12.39
N LEU A 91 -19.44 -16.41 12.39
CA LEU A 91 -20.77 -15.94 12.02
C LEU A 91 -21.12 -16.22 10.55
N PHE A 92 -20.16 -16.12 9.64
CA PHE A 92 -20.41 -16.23 8.21
C PHE A 92 -20.20 -17.64 7.66
N TYR A 93 -19.27 -18.40 8.24
CA TYR A 93 -18.79 -19.65 7.63
C TYR A 93 -18.98 -20.90 8.49
N LEU A 94 -19.32 -20.81 9.79
CA LEU A 94 -19.49 -21.98 10.67
C LEU A 94 -20.94 -22.17 11.11
N GLU A 95 -21.66 -23.06 10.42
CA GLU A 95 -23.08 -23.34 10.67
C GLU A 95 -23.33 -24.15 11.97
N ASP A 96 -22.31 -24.84 12.49
CA ASP A 96 -22.41 -25.60 13.75
C ASP A 96 -22.35 -24.71 15.01
N ILE A 97 -22.10 -23.40 14.85
CA ILE A 97 -21.96 -22.46 15.95
C ILE A 97 -23.10 -21.43 15.90
N PRO A 98 -23.99 -21.39 16.93
CA PRO A 98 -25.04 -20.39 16.98
C PRO A 98 -24.46 -18.96 17.02
N PRO A 99 -24.98 -18.00 16.24
CA PRO A 99 -24.42 -16.64 16.17
C PRO A 99 -24.22 -15.95 17.52
N LYS A 100 -25.18 -16.09 18.43
CA LYS A 100 -25.10 -15.54 19.79
C LYS A 100 -23.94 -16.12 20.61
N VAL A 101 -23.53 -17.37 20.33
CA VAL A 101 -22.38 -17.99 21.00
C VAL A 101 -21.10 -17.33 20.51
N SER A 102 -20.92 -17.14 19.20
CA SER A 102 -19.75 -16.46 18.63
C SER A 102 -19.61 -15.03 19.14
N ILE A 103 -20.72 -14.28 19.23
CA ILE A 103 -20.72 -12.92 19.78
C ILE A 103 -20.32 -12.90 21.26
N ASN A 104 -20.91 -13.77 22.09
CA ASN A 104 -20.58 -13.84 23.52
C ASN A 104 -19.12 -14.24 23.77
N GLU A 105 -18.60 -15.21 23.02
CA GLU A 105 -17.21 -15.65 23.16
C GLU A 105 -16.23 -14.54 22.74
N ALA A 106 -16.56 -13.75 21.70
CA ALA A 106 -15.76 -12.60 21.29
C ALA A 106 -15.71 -11.51 22.38
N ILE A 107 -16.85 -11.22 23.01
CA ILE A 107 -16.93 -10.26 24.11
C ILE A 107 -16.08 -10.71 25.30
N ASP A 108 -16.12 -11.99 25.64
CA ASP A 108 -15.35 -12.53 26.76
C ASP A 108 -13.84 -12.57 26.46
N LEU A 109 -13.44 -12.86 25.21
CA LEU A 109 -12.05 -12.69 24.77
C LEU A 109 -11.60 -11.22 24.90
N ALA A 110 -12.45 -10.27 24.51
CA ALA A 110 -12.12 -8.85 24.58
C ALA A 110 -11.94 -8.37 26.02
N LYS A 111 -12.80 -8.81 26.94
CA LYS A 111 -12.64 -8.55 28.38
C LYS A 111 -11.36 -9.18 28.95
N LYS A 112 -10.96 -10.33 28.42
CA LYS A 112 -9.82 -11.10 28.95
C LYS A 112 -8.46 -10.59 28.44
N PHE A 113 -8.37 -10.23 27.16
CA PHE A 113 -7.09 -9.94 26.49
C PHE A 113 -6.90 -8.49 26.05
N SER A 114 -7.92 -7.64 26.20
CA SER A 114 -7.88 -6.25 25.76
C SER A 114 -8.22 -5.26 26.89
N THR A 115 -8.70 -4.06 26.56
CA THR A 115 -8.96 -2.99 27.53
C THR A 115 -10.33 -3.11 28.20
N GLY A 116 -10.52 -2.41 29.33
CA GLY A 116 -11.80 -2.42 30.07
C GLY A 116 -13.03 -1.92 29.27
N LYS A 117 -12.84 -1.23 28.14
CA LYS A 117 -13.93 -0.78 27.25
C LYS A 117 -14.12 -1.68 26.01
N SER A 118 -13.20 -2.60 25.73
CA SER A 118 -13.18 -3.38 24.49
C SER A 118 -14.37 -4.34 24.36
N GLY A 119 -14.87 -4.89 25.47
CA GLY A 119 -16.06 -5.75 25.43
C GLY A 119 -17.32 -5.05 24.90
N LEU A 120 -17.55 -3.80 25.27
CA LEU A 120 -18.69 -3.00 24.78
C LEU A 120 -18.52 -2.65 23.30
N PHE A 121 -17.29 -2.32 22.90
CA PHE A 121 -16.95 -2.01 21.51
C PHE A 121 -17.17 -3.22 20.59
N VAL A 122 -16.59 -4.38 20.94
CA VAL A 122 -16.74 -5.62 20.18
C VAL A 122 -18.22 -6.03 20.06
N ASN A 123 -18.99 -5.94 21.14
CA ASN A 123 -20.43 -6.19 21.10
C ASN A 123 -21.14 -5.27 20.08
N GLY A 124 -20.90 -3.95 20.18
CA GLY A 124 -21.57 -2.98 19.31
C GLY A 124 -21.26 -3.14 17.82
N VAL A 125 -20.03 -3.55 17.48
CA VAL A 125 -19.65 -3.85 16.08
C VAL A 125 -20.32 -5.15 15.61
N LEU A 126 -20.23 -6.23 16.40
CA LEU A 126 -20.77 -7.52 16.01
C LEU A 126 -22.29 -7.55 15.93
N ASP A 127 -23.00 -6.80 16.77
CA ASP A 127 -24.46 -6.64 16.68
C ASP A 127 -24.85 -6.06 15.32
N LYS A 128 -24.20 -4.98 14.88
CA LYS A 128 -24.44 -4.37 13.55
C LYS A 128 -24.05 -5.30 12.40
N VAL A 129 -22.94 -6.01 12.53
CA VAL A 129 -22.52 -7.03 11.54
C VAL A 129 -23.60 -8.10 11.40
N TYR A 130 -24.13 -8.58 12.53
CA TYR A 130 -25.13 -9.64 12.59
C TYR A 130 -26.49 -9.19 12.05
N GLU A 131 -26.96 -7.99 12.42
CA GLU A 131 -28.17 -7.39 11.85
C GLU A 131 -28.07 -7.24 10.33
N GLY A 132 -26.97 -6.67 9.84
CA GLY A 132 -26.71 -6.53 8.40
C GLY A 132 -26.37 -7.84 7.68
N TYR A 133 -26.28 -8.97 8.39
CA TYR A 133 -26.15 -10.31 7.83
C TYR A 133 -27.52 -10.99 7.66
N LEU A 134 -28.46 -10.74 8.58
CA LEU A 134 -29.83 -11.27 8.49
C LEU A 134 -30.62 -10.64 7.33
N ASP A 135 -30.42 -9.36 7.02
CA ASP A 135 -31.14 -8.63 5.96
C ASP A 135 -30.80 -9.09 4.52
N LYS A 136 -29.69 -9.81 4.31
CA LYS A 136 -29.23 -10.23 2.96
C LYS A 136 -29.56 -11.69 2.59
N ASN A 137 -30.18 -12.47 3.48
CA ASN A 137 -30.43 -13.90 3.27
C ASN A 137 -31.74 -14.24 2.52
N THR A 138 -32.27 -13.33 1.71
CA THR A 138 -33.24 -13.70 0.67
C THR A 138 -32.53 -13.79 -0.69
N GLN A 139 -32.31 -15.03 -1.12
CA GLN A 139 -31.85 -15.51 -2.45
C GLN A 139 -30.36 -15.88 -2.58
N ASP A 140 -30.14 -17.19 -2.42
CA ASP A 140 -29.18 -18.10 -3.08
C ASP A 140 -27.86 -17.53 -3.62
N SER A 141 -26.76 -17.95 -2.98
CA SER A 141 -25.52 -18.29 -3.67
C SER A 141 -24.94 -19.57 -3.05
N PRO A 142 -24.39 -20.50 -3.85
CA PRO A 142 -23.94 -21.79 -3.35
C PRO A 142 -22.66 -21.62 -2.53
N ARG A 143 -22.77 -21.89 -1.23
CA ARG A 143 -21.67 -21.84 -0.26
C ARG A 143 -20.72 -23.01 -0.51
N ILE A 144 -19.47 -22.69 -0.84
CA ILE A 144 -18.43 -23.67 -1.19
C ILE A 144 -17.98 -24.39 0.08
N THR A 145 -18.18 -25.70 0.13
CA THR A 145 -17.57 -26.60 1.11
C THR A 145 -16.08 -26.74 0.79
N LEU A 146 -15.18 -26.26 1.65
CA LEU A 146 -13.75 -26.55 1.54
C LEU A 146 -13.47 -27.97 2.04
N ASP A 147 -13.19 -28.87 1.11
CA ASP A 147 -12.63 -30.20 1.41
C ASP A 147 -11.15 -30.05 1.78
N LEU A 148 -10.86 -30.21 3.08
CA LEU A 148 -9.53 -30.10 3.67
C LEU A 148 -8.74 -31.40 3.49
N CYS A 149 -8.42 -31.79 2.25
CA CYS A 149 -7.39 -32.81 1.95
C CYS A 149 -6.93 -32.69 0.49
N GLY A 150 -5.93 -31.85 0.25
CA GLY A 150 -5.23 -31.81 -1.03
C GLY A 150 -3.91 -31.08 -0.88
N GLU A 151 -2.81 -31.83 -0.84
CA GLU A 151 -1.47 -31.27 -1.05
C GLU A 151 -1.44 -30.59 -2.42
N GLN A 152 -1.53 -29.26 -2.46
CA GLN A 152 -1.22 -28.51 -3.67
C GLN A 152 0.27 -28.22 -3.67
N LYS A 153 0.98 -28.97 -4.53
CA LYS A 153 2.28 -28.56 -5.05
C LYS A 153 2.11 -27.18 -5.68
N GLU A 154 2.89 -26.21 -5.22
CA GLU A 154 3.04 -24.93 -5.90
C GLU A 154 3.63 -25.17 -7.29
N GLU A 155 2.77 -25.19 -8.32
CA GLU A 155 3.20 -24.88 -9.67
C GLU A 155 2.92 -23.39 -9.91
N THR A 156 3.99 -22.60 -9.94
CA THR A 156 3.95 -21.22 -10.44
C THR A 156 3.27 -21.20 -11.81
N PRO A 157 2.20 -20.41 -12.03
CA PRO A 157 1.59 -20.31 -13.34
C PRO A 157 2.64 -19.78 -14.33
N LYS A 158 2.95 -20.57 -15.37
CA LYS A 158 3.82 -20.11 -16.46
C LYS A 158 3.14 -18.93 -17.14
N ASN A 159 3.74 -17.75 -17.00
CA ASN A 159 3.27 -16.51 -17.62
C ASN A 159 3.17 -16.70 -19.15
N THR A 160 1.93 -16.72 -19.68
CA THR A 160 1.64 -16.89 -21.10
C THR A 160 1.50 -15.55 -21.84
N TYR A 161 1.54 -14.43 -21.12
CA TYR A 161 1.43 -13.09 -21.71
C TYR A 161 2.72 -12.73 -22.45
N ARG A 162 2.60 -12.31 -23.71
CA ARG A 162 3.73 -12.02 -24.62
C ARG A 162 3.93 -10.53 -24.87
N GLY A 163 3.58 -9.67 -23.92
CA GLY A 163 3.88 -8.25 -23.99
C GLY A 163 5.39 -7.99 -24.08
N THR A 164 5.77 -6.76 -24.44
CA THR A 164 7.19 -6.33 -24.48
C THR A 164 7.38 -5.00 -23.77
N GLY A 165 8.52 -4.84 -23.11
CA GLY A 165 8.88 -3.58 -22.47
C GLY A 165 8.22 -3.37 -21.11
N ALA A 166 8.74 -2.38 -20.40
CA ALA A 166 8.33 -2.06 -19.04
C ALA A 166 8.14 -0.55 -18.84
N ASP A 167 7.06 -0.17 -18.17
CA ASP A 167 6.85 1.17 -17.65
C ASP A 167 6.92 1.13 -16.11
N LEU A 168 8.01 1.66 -15.56
CA LEU A 168 8.34 1.50 -14.14
C LEU A 168 8.10 2.77 -13.32
N HIS A 169 7.31 3.73 -13.81
CA HIS A 169 7.01 4.95 -13.08
C HIS A 169 5.57 5.37 -13.38
N ILE A 170 4.63 4.93 -12.53
CA ILE A 170 3.19 5.10 -12.74
C ILE A 170 2.53 5.44 -11.41
N HIS A 171 1.67 6.46 -11.41
CA HIS A 171 0.91 6.91 -10.25
C HIS A 171 -0.58 6.59 -10.40
N THR A 172 -1.22 6.25 -9.28
CA THR A 172 -2.63 5.89 -9.17
C THR A 172 -3.40 6.92 -8.33
N GLU A 173 -4.71 6.72 -8.20
CA GLU A 173 -5.56 7.48 -7.26
C GLU A 173 -5.13 7.35 -5.78
N PHE A 174 -4.20 6.45 -5.44
CA PHE A 174 -3.64 6.31 -4.10
C PHE A 174 -2.50 7.31 -3.81
N SER A 175 -2.12 8.15 -4.78
CA SER A 175 -1.30 9.34 -4.53
C SER A 175 -1.88 10.58 -5.19
N ASP A 176 -1.42 10.95 -6.37
CA ASP A 176 -1.87 12.07 -7.18
C ASP A 176 -2.04 11.69 -8.66
N GLY A 177 -2.19 10.41 -8.98
CA GLY A 177 -2.78 9.97 -10.25
C GLY A 177 -4.31 10.08 -10.24
N THR A 178 -4.95 9.92 -11.41
CA THR A 178 -6.43 9.89 -11.50
C THR A 178 -7.01 8.52 -11.81
N PHE A 179 -6.17 7.54 -12.16
CA PHE A 179 -6.63 6.21 -12.57
C PHE A 179 -6.54 5.23 -11.39
N SER A 180 -7.52 4.33 -11.30
CA SER A 180 -7.49 3.22 -10.36
C SER A 180 -6.46 2.16 -10.77
N PRO A 181 -5.99 1.30 -9.84
CA PRO A 181 -5.18 0.13 -10.16
C PRO A 181 -5.70 -0.70 -11.33
N GLU A 182 -7.01 -0.94 -11.38
CA GLU A 182 -7.67 -1.68 -12.45
C GLU A 182 -7.52 -0.98 -13.80
N GLN A 183 -7.80 0.33 -13.85
CA GLN A 183 -7.68 1.12 -15.07
C GLN A 183 -6.23 1.17 -15.58
N ILE A 184 -5.25 1.26 -14.68
CA ILE A 184 -3.83 1.20 -15.02
C ILE A 184 -3.48 -0.13 -15.68
N VAL A 185 -3.87 -1.26 -15.07
CA VAL A 185 -3.57 -2.59 -15.62
C VAL A 185 -4.28 -2.79 -16.96
N GLU A 186 -5.53 -2.34 -17.09
CA GLU A 186 -6.24 -2.39 -18.38
C GLU A 186 -5.53 -1.58 -19.47
N GLU A 187 -5.04 -0.40 -19.14
CA GLU A 187 -4.27 0.41 -20.07
C GLU A 187 -2.93 -0.24 -20.42
N ALA A 188 -2.22 -0.82 -19.45
CA ALA A 188 -0.98 -1.56 -19.69
C ALA A 188 -1.19 -2.75 -20.65
N VAL A 189 -2.32 -3.47 -20.52
CA VAL A 189 -2.70 -4.54 -21.46
C VAL A 189 -2.91 -3.98 -22.87
N LYS A 190 -3.62 -2.85 -23.01
CA LYS A 190 -3.85 -2.21 -24.32
C LYS A 190 -2.55 -1.76 -24.98
N GLN A 191 -1.60 -1.26 -24.19
CA GLN A 191 -0.27 -0.84 -24.64
C GLN A 191 0.70 -2.03 -24.85
N ASN A 192 0.24 -3.27 -24.62
CA ASN A 192 1.01 -4.50 -24.75
C ASN A 192 2.29 -4.53 -23.88
N LEU A 193 2.25 -3.91 -22.70
CA LEU A 193 3.38 -3.86 -21.77
C LEU A 193 3.54 -5.17 -21.03
N ARG A 194 4.78 -5.70 -20.99
CA ARG A 194 5.09 -6.92 -20.25
C ARG A 194 5.10 -6.69 -18.74
N THR A 195 5.69 -5.57 -18.33
CA THR A 195 5.97 -5.27 -16.92
C THR A 195 5.51 -3.86 -16.57
N ILE A 196 4.94 -3.69 -15.39
CA ILE A 196 4.65 -2.36 -14.82
C ILE A 196 5.09 -2.27 -13.35
N ALA A 197 5.35 -1.06 -12.88
CA ALA A 197 5.50 -0.76 -11.46
C ALA A 197 4.60 0.43 -11.08
N ILE A 198 3.89 0.32 -9.97
CA ILE A 198 3.21 1.46 -9.35
C ILE A 198 4.18 2.11 -8.38
N THR A 199 4.33 3.43 -8.47
CA THR A 199 5.31 4.22 -7.73
C THR A 199 4.65 5.42 -7.08
N ASP A 200 3.48 5.20 -6.47
CA ASP A 200 2.71 6.24 -5.79
C ASP A 200 3.56 7.04 -4.79
N HIS A 201 3.34 8.35 -4.73
CA HIS A 201 4.06 9.23 -3.82
C HIS A 201 3.79 8.91 -2.35
N ASP A 202 4.83 8.52 -1.61
CA ASP A 202 4.79 8.24 -0.17
C ASP A 202 3.64 7.28 0.24
N ASN A 203 3.22 6.38 -0.66
CA ASN A 203 2.14 5.43 -0.41
C ASN A 203 2.32 4.11 -1.16
N ILE A 204 1.87 3.02 -0.54
CA ILE A 204 1.99 1.66 -1.09
C ILE A 204 0.66 0.89 -1.06
N ASP A 205 -0.43 1.55 -0.68
CA ASP A 205 -1.74 0.92 -0.52
C ASP A 205 -2.31 0.37 -1.85
N ALA A 206 -1.85 0.87 -2.99
CA ALA A 206 -2.23 0.37 -4.31
C ALA A 206 -1.58 -0.98 -4.69
N LEU A 207 -0.46 -1.35 -4.05
CA LEU A 207 0.42 -2.41 -4.58
C LEU A 207 -0.23 -3.79 -4.55
N GLU A 208 -0.90 -4.15 -3.46
CA GLU A 208 -1.49 -5.50 -3.30
C GLU A 208 -2.65 -5.72 -4.27
N ILE A 209 -3.55 -4.74 -4.40
CA ILE A 209 -4.67 -4.77 -5.34
C ILE A 209 -4.14 -4.83 -6.77
N THR A 210 -3.17 -3.98 -7.12
CA THR A 210 -2.56 -3.97 -8.46
C THR A 210 -1.92 -5.31 -8.78
N LYS A 211 -1.21 -5.92 -7.83
CA LYS A 211 -0.60 -7.24 -7.99
C LYS A 211 -1.62 -8.31 -8.36
N LYS A 212 -2.73 -8.39 -7.60
CA LYS A 212 -3.80 -9.37 -7.84
C LYS A 212 -4.37 -9.23 -9.26
N ILE A 213 -4.60 -8.01 -9.73
CA ILE A 213 -5.13 -7.75 -11.07
C ILE A 213 -4.11 -8.06 -12.16
N CYS A 214 -2.83 -7.73 -11.94
CA CYS A 214 -1.73 -8.09 -12.85
C CYS A 214 -1.61 -9.61 -13.00
N ASP A 215 -1.66 -10.36 -11.90
CA ASP A 215 -1.57 -11.83 -11.89
C ASP A 215 -2.72 -12.46 -12.72
N GLN A 216 -3.93 -11.89 -12.65
CA GLN A 216 -5.08 -12.33 -13.47
C GLN A 216 -4.90 -12.03 -14.97
N LYS A 217 -4.20 -10.95 -15.31
CA LYS A 217 -3.97 -10.51 -16.70
C LYS A 217 -2.67 -11.03 -17.31
N GLY A 218 -1.80 -11.64 -16.50
CA GLY A 218 -0.47 -12.10 -16.91
C GLY A 218 0.58 -11.00 -17.05
N ILE A 219 0.30 -9.78 -16.59
CA ILE A 219 1.29 -8.70 -16.58
C ILE A 219 2.25 -8.94 -15.40
N GLN A 220 3.55 -8.78 -15.63
CA GLN A 220 4.53 -8.83 -14.56
C GLN A 220 4.43 -7.53 -13.73
N PHE A 221 4.23 -7.67 -12.43
CA PHE A 221 4.13 -6.54 -11.51
C PHE A 221 5.38 -6.42 -10.65
N ILE A 222 5.90 -5.20 -10.49
CA ILE A 222 6.99 -4.88 -9.57
C ILE A 222 6.42 -3.98 -8.45
N PRO A 223 6.46 -4.41 -7.18
CA PRO A 223 6.08 -3.54 -6.06
C PRO A 223 7.10 -2.41 -5.93
N ALA A 224 6.62 -1.16 -5.93
CA ALA A 224 7.49 0.01 -5.89
C ALA A 224 6.83 1.19 -5.17
N VAL A 225 7.61 2.24 -4.92
CA VAL A 225 7.16 3.48 -4.27
C VAL A 225 8.01 4.64 -4.75
N GLU A 226 7.45 5.85 -4.82
CA GLU A 226 8.24 7.07 -4.99
C GLU A 226 8.28 7.85 -3.66
N LEU A 227 9.45 7.84 -3.01
CA LEU A 227 9.65 8.56 -1.77
C LEU A 227 10.01 10.01 -2.03
N SER A 228 9.28 10.90 -1.38
CA SER A 228 9.60 12.31 -1.31
C SER A 228 10.72 12.58 -0.32
N SER A 229 11.82 13.15 -0.80
CA SER A 229 12.92 13.63 0.03
C SER A 229 13.25 15.09 -0.27
N PHE A 230 13.95 15.72 0.66
CA PHE A 230 14.44 17.08 0.49
C PHE A 230 15.94 17.14 0.68
N TYR A 231 16.60 17.85 -0.23
CA TYR A 231 17.99 18.21 -0.10
C TYR A 231 18.13 19.69 -0.44
N ASP A 232 18.42 20.50 0.57
CA ASP A 232 18.35 21.95 0.46
C ASP A 232 19.03 22.49 -0.83
N PRO A 233 18.34 23.34 -1.61
CA PRO A 233 16.98 23.85 -1.43
C PRO A 233 15.90 23.13 -2.28
N VAL A 234 16.13 21.89 -2.72
CA VAL A 234 15.31 21.21 -3.73
C VAL A 234 14.66 19.92 -3.22
N ASP A 235 13.44 19.68 -3.69
CA ASP A 235 12.79 18.37 -3.57
C ASP A 235 13.51 17.37 -4.50
N ILE A 236 13.74 16.17 -3.98
CA ILE A 236 14.36 15.05 -4.69
C ILE A 236 13.51 13.81 -4.45
N HIS A 237 13.19 13.08 -5.51
CA HIS A 237 12.45 11.84 -5.40
C HIS A 237 13.36 10.62 -5.59
N ILE A 238 13.13 9.62 -4.76
CA ILE A 238 13.81 8.33 -4.80
C ILE A 238 12.76 7.26 -5.07
N LEU A 239 12.89 6.58 -6.20
CA LEU A 239 12.10 5.40 -6.52
C LEU A 239 12.68 4.21 -5.75
N GLY A 240 11.83 3.39 -5.16
CA GLY A 240 12.21 2.12 -4.56
C GLY A 240 11.53 0.98 -5.27
N TYR A 241 12.29 0.11 -5.93
CA TYR A 241 11.75 -1.07 -6.63
C TYR A 241 11.96 -2.35 -5.84
N TYR A 242 11.07 -3.34 -6.02
CA TYR A 242 11.12 -4.62 -5.32
C TYR A 242 11.09 -4.48 -3.80
N ILE A 243 10.38 -3.46 -3.31
CA ILE A 243 10.22 -3.25 -1.87
C ILE A 243 9.40 -4.39 -1.25
N ASP A 244 9.76 -4.77 -0.04
CA ASP A 244 8.94 -5.60 0.83
C ASP A 244 7.74 -4.78 1.32
N VAL A 245 6.59 -5.07 0.71
CA VAL A 245 5.31 -4.43 1.04
C VAL A 245 4.82 -4.73 2.46
N LYS A 246 5.46 -5.68 3.16
CA LYS A 246 5.18 -6.02 4.57
C LYS A 246 6.16 -5.37 5.55
N SER A 247 7.13 -4.59 5.07
CA SER A 247 8.10 -3.89 5.93
C SER A 247 7.41 -2.93 6.90
N ILE A 248 7.48 -3.25 8.21
CA ILE A 248 6.89 -2.43 9.28
C ILE A 248 7.49 -1.01 9.27
N ALA A 249 8.81 -0.91 9.14
CA ALA A 249 9.51 0.37 9.12
C ALA A 249 9.04 1.26 7.95
N LEU A 250 8.79 0.68 6.78
CA LEU A 250 8.24 1.39 5.63
C LEU A 250 6.82 1.88 5.94
N HIS A 251 5.94 1.01 6.43
CA HIS A 251 4.56 1.37 6.77
C HIS A 251 4.48 2.49 7.80
N GLU A 252 5.22 2.38 8.91
CA GLU A 252 5.26 3.40 9.96
C GLU A 252 5.74 4.74 9.40
N LYS A 253 6.84 4.73 8.63
CA LYS A 253 7.40 5.97 8.10
C LYS A 253 6.49 6.64 7.09
N LEU A 254 5.86 5.87 6.20
CA LEU A 254 4.88 6.40 5.25
C LEU A 254 3.64 6.95 5.96
N ALA A 255 3.18 6.30 7.04
CA ALA A 255 2.08 6.80 7.85
C ALA A 255 2.40 8.15 8.50
N ASP A 256 3.61 8.31 9.04
CA ASP A 256 4.08 9.59 9.60
C ASP A 256 4.11 10.70 8.53
N LEU A 257 4.64 10.41 7.34
CA LEU A 257 4.68 11.37 6.24
C LEU A 257 3.27 11.79 5.79
N ARG A 258 2.33 10.84 5.72
CA ARG A 258 0.92 11.16 5.42
C ARG A 258 0.28 12.02 6.50
N TYR A 259 0.55 11.74 7.78
CA TYR A 259 0.07 12.57 8.89
C TYR A 259 0.60 14.01 8.79
N GLU A 260 1.90 14.19 8.54
CA GLU A 260 2.51 15.51 8.38
C GLU A 260 1.95 16.28 7.18
N ARG A 261 1.56 15.58 6.10
CA ARG A 261 0.87 16.21 4.96
C ARG A 261 -0.52 16.74 5.33
N ILE A 262 -1.27 16.02 6.16
CA ILE A 262 -2.57 16.50 6.67
C ILE A 262 -2.36 17.76 7.52
N GLU A 263 -1.38 17.75 8.43
CA GLU A 263 -1.05 18.93 9.23
C GLU A 263 -0.56 20.10 8.37
N ARG A 264 0.20 19.82 7.31
CA ARG A 264 0.61 20.83 6.34
C ARG A 264 -0.57 21.44 5.60
N ILE A 265 -1.55 20.64 5.18
CA ILE A 265 -2.78 21.14 4.53
C ILE A 265 -3.50 22.10 5.46
N LYS A 266 -3.73 21.73 6.72
CA LYS A 266 -4.35 22.61 7.72
C LYS A 266 -3.61 23.94 7.87
N LYS A 267 -2.27 23.91 7.84
CA LYS A 267 -1.44 25.12 7.90
C LYS A 267 -1.57 25.97 6.62
N ILE A 268 -1.62 25.34 5.44
CA ILE A 268 -1.78 26.04 4.15
C ILE A 268 -3.16 26.69 4.06
N THR A 269 -4.24 25.96 4.37
CA THR A 269 -5.60 26.52 4.38
C THR A 269 -5.73 27.65 5.41
N GLY A 270 -5.10 27.53 6.58
CA GLY A 270 -5.02 28.61 7.56
C GLY A 270 -4.29 29.86 7.06
N LYS A 271 -3.30 29.72 6.16
CA LYS A 271 -2.67 30.87 5.47
C LYS A 271 -3.60 31.46 4.41
N LEU A 272 -4.28 30.62 3.62
CA LEU A 272 -5.27 31.06 2.62
C LEU A 272 -6.41 31.84 3.27
N HIS A 273 -6.89 31.42 4.43
CA HIS A 273 -7.93 32.13 5.17
C HIS A 273 -7.53 33.57 5.50
N LYS A 274 -6.26 33.81 5.88
CA LYS A 274 -5.71 35.16 6.11
C LYS A 274 -5.63 36.02 4.84
N LEU A 275 -5.73 35.39 3.67
CA LEU A 275 -5.81 36.05 2.35
C LEU A 275 -7.27 36.20 1.87
N ASN A 276 -8.25 35.98 2.75
CA ASN A 276 -9.69 35.97 2.43
C ASN A 276 -10.12 34.85 1.46
N ILE A 277 -9.39 33.72 1.48
CA ILE A 277 -9.72 32.52 0.72
C ILE A 277 -10.11 31.44 1.73
N ASP A 278 -11.39 31.11 1.78
CA ASP A 278 -11.92 30.20 2.79
C ASP A 278 -12.21 28.83 2.17
N ILE A 279 -11.37 27.86 2.53
CA ILE A 279 -11.49 26.46 2.11
C ILE A 279 -11.31 25.56 3.34
N ASP A 280 -12.20 24.58 3.49
CA ASP A 280 -12.10 23.61 4.58
C ASP A 280 -11.00 22.58 4.26
N PRO A 281 -10.03 22.33 5.17
CA PRO A 281 -9.14 21.19 5.05
C PRO A 281 -9.84 19.88 4.71
N GLN A 282 -11.05 19.63 5.22
CA GLN A 282 -11.81 18.41 4.96
C GLN A 282 -12.21 18.27 3.49
N GLU A 283 -12.48 19.38 2.79
CA GLU A 283 -12.75 19.34 1.35
C GLU A 283 -11.51 18.89 0.58
N VAL A 284 -10.33 19.38 0.98
CA VAL A 284 -9.06 18.98 0.36
C VAL A 284 -8.81 17.48 0.57
N LEU A 285 -9.08 16.97 1.78
CA LEU A 285 -8.96 15.54 2.09
C LEU A 285 -9.98 14.71 1.32
N ALA A 286 -11.21 15.21 1.16
CA ALA A 286 -12.25 14.53 0.39
C ALA A 286 -11.89 14.45 -1.11
N VAL A 287 -11.29 15.51 -1.67
CA VAL A 287 -10.79 15.51 -3.05
C VAL A 287 -9.61 14.55 -3.23
N ALA A 288 -8.72 14.44 -2.24
CA ALA A 288 -7.64 13.46 -2.27
C ALA A 288 -8.17 12.01 -2.19
N GLY A 289 -9.31 11.77 -1.53
CA GLY A 289 -9.95 10.46 -1.46
C GLY A 289 -9.07 9.40 -0.79
N LYS A 290 -8.66 8.38 -1.56
CA LYS A 290 -7.71 7.34 -1.10
C LYS A 290 -6.25 7.79 -1.21
N GLY A 291 -6.01 8.92 -1.87
CA GLY A 291 -4.71 9.45 -2.21
C GLY A 291 -4.00 10.20 -1.10
N VAL A 292 -2.73 10.48 -1.34
CA VAL A 292 -1.91 11.29 -0.43
C VAL A 292 -2.17 12.76 -0.68
N ALA A 293 -2.93 13.37 0.24
CA ALA A 293 -3.31 14.76 0.14
C ALA A 293 -2.08 15.70 0.04
N GLY A 294 -2.22 16.76 -0.77
CA GLY A 294 -1.09 17.60 -1.17
C GLY A 294 -1.53 18.92 -1.77
N ARG A 295 -0.57 19.76 -2.19
CA ARG A 295 -0.86 21.10 -2.76
C ARG A 295 -1.74 21.03 -4.00
N VAL A 296 -1.59 19.98 -4.79
CA VAL A 296 -2.40 19.81 -6.01
C VAL A 296 -3.89 19.64 -5.67
N HIS A 297 -4.21 18.90 -4.60
CA HIS A 297 -5.58 18.76 -4.09
C HIS A 297 -6.13 20.08 -3.53
N ILE A 298 -5.28 20.93 -2.95
CA ILE A 298 -5.67 22.30 -2.56
C ILE A 298 -6.00 23.12 -3.81
N ALA A 299 -5.18 23.01 -4.85
CA ALA A 299 -5.42 23.69 -6.13
C ALA A 299 -6.73 23.23 -6.77
N ASP A 300 -7.06 21.94 -6.70
CA ASP A 300 -8.35 21.40 -7.16
C ASP A 300 -9.52 22.09 -6.44
N VAL A 301 -9.48 22.18 -5.11
CA VAL A 301 -10.54 22.86 -4.32
C VAL A 301 -10.61 24.36 -4.64
N LEU A 302 -9.46 25.04 -4.80
CA LEU A 302 -9.43 26.45 -5.18
C LEU A 302 -10.11 26.69 -6.53
N CYS A 303 -9.85 25.82 -7.51
CA CYS A 303 -10.52 25.87 -8.81
C CYS A 303 -12.02 25.59 -8.69
N GLN A 304 -12.41 24.55 -7.96
CA GLN A 304 -13.83 24.20 -7.75
C GLN A 304 -14.62 25.31 -7.06
N ARG A 305 -13.99 26.06 -6.15
CA ARG A 305 -14.58 27.21 -5.46
C ARG A 305 -14.49 28.52 -6.26
N GLY A 306 -13.89 28.50 -7.45
CA GLY A 306 -13.78 29.66 -8.34
C GLY A 306 -12.74 30.71 -7.92
N TYR A 307 -11.81 30.38 -7.02
CA TYR A 307 -10.72 31.27 -6.63
C TYR A 307 -9.62 31.39 -7.69
N CYS A 308 -9.50 30.39 -8.56
CA CYS A 308 -8.59 30.35 -9.71
C CYS A 308 -9.28 29.61 -10.87
N GLY A 309 -8.87 29.91 -12.11
CA GLY A 309 -9.36 29.21 -13.30
C GLY A 309 -8.58 27.94 -13.65
N THR A 310 -7.33 27.81 -13.18
CA THR A 310 -6.48 26.64 -13.47
C THR A 310 -5.58 26.25 -12.29
N ILE A 311 -5.15 24.99 -12.26
CA ILE A 311 -4.17 24.50 -11.28
C ILE A 311 -2.87 25.32 -11.34
N GLN A 312 -2.37 25.62 -12.54
CA GLN A 312 -1.16 26.42 -12.72
C GLN A 312 -1.31 27.82 -12.11
N GLU A 313 -2.48 28.45 -12.26
CA GLU A 313 -2.79 29.73 -11.63
C GLU A 313 -2.80 29.63 -10.10
N CYS A 314 -3.38 28.57 -9.52
CA CYS A 314 -3.32 28.31 -8.07
C CYS A 314 -1.87 28.26 -7.55
N PHE A 315 -1.00 27.54 -8.27
CA PHE A 315 0.42 27.44 -7.91
C PHE A 315 1.12 28.79 -8.03
N ASN A 316 0.98 29.48 -9.17
CA ASN A 316 1.62 30.77 -9.41
C ASN A 316 1.19 31.84 -8.39
N THR A 317 -0.06 31.80 -7.96
CA THR A 317 -0.64 32.86 -7.11
C THR A 317 -0.46 32.57 -5.62
N TYR A 318 -0.63 31.32 -5.19
CA TYR A 318 -0.73 30.99 -3.77
C TYR A 318 0.20 29.87 -3.30
N LEU A 319 0.30 28.77 -4.06
CA LEU A 319 0.79 27.48 -3.55
C LEU A 319 2.26 27.14 -3.90
N ALA A 320 2.90 27.91 -4.80
CA ALA A 320 4.30 27.74 -5.15
C ALA A 320 5.23 27.87 -3.92
N ASP A 321 6.44 27.35 -4.05
CA ASP A 321 7.47 27.55 -3.02
C ASP A 321 7.73 29.05 -2.85
N TYR A 322 7.87 29.46 -1.59
CA TYR A 322 7.97 30.87 -1.18
C TYR A 322 6.73 31.73 -1.51
N GLY A 323 5.65 31.14 -2.02
CA GLY A 323 4.38 31.81 -2.28
C GLY A 323 3.60 32.17 -1.01
N PRO A 324 2.51 32.96 -1.13
CA PRO A 324 1.76 33.48 0.02
C PRO A 324 1.25 32.42 1.00
N ALA A 325 0.80 31.27 0.49
CA ALA A 325 0.30 30.17 1.30
C ALA A 325 1.35 29.06 1.53
N HIS A 326 2.61 29.28 1.15
CA HIS A 326 3.66 28.27 1.24
C HIS A 326 3.90 27.82 2.69
N VAL A 327 3.84 26.52 2.93
CA VAL A 327 4.29 25.89 4.18
C VAL A 327 5.34 24.85 3.79
N PRO A 328 6.54 24.88 4.41
CA PRO A 328 7.57 23.88 4.13
C PRO A 328 7.05 22.46 4.33
N LYS A 329 7.46 21.54 3.47
CA LYS A 329 7.10 20.12 3.56
C LYS A 329 8.03 19.43 4.55
N VAL A 330 7.47 18.79 5.57
CA VAL A 330 8.22 17.77 6.31
C VAL A 330 8.40 16.59 5.37
N SER A 331 9.65 16.22 5.12
CA SER A 331 10.03 15.17 4.18
C SER A 331 11.24 14.43 4.72
N LEU A 332 11.53 13.27 4.13
CA LEU A 332 12.74 12.52 4.42
C LEU A 332 13.97 13.34 4.04
N SER A 333 15.07 13.19 4.78
CA SER A 333 16.35 13.55 4.20
C SER A 333 16.65 12.63 3.01
N LEU A 334 17.52 13.09 2.11
CA LEU A 334 17.95 12.27 0.96
C LEU A 334 18.57 10.93 1.40
N GLU A 335 19.29 10.93 2.51
CA GLU A 335 19.89 9.72 3.11
C GLU A 335 18.80 8.79 3.64
N ASP A 336 17.89 9.30 4.49
CA ASP A 336 16.79 8.52 5.06
C ASP A 336 15.91 7.88 3.98
N ALA A 337 15.67 8.55 2.85
CA ALA A 337 14.87 8.01 1.76
C ALA A 337 15.54 6.80 1.10
N ILE A 338 16.85 6.88 0.86
CA ILE A 338 17.62 5.77 0.28
C ILE A 338 17.71 4.61 1.28
N GLU A 339 18.01 4.90 2.54
CA GLU A 339 18.07 3.91 3.61
C GLU A 339 16.72 3.23 3.84
N LEU A 340 15.60 3.97 3.77
CA LEU A 340 14.26 3.41 3.94
C LEU A 340 13.97 2.35 2.86
N VAL A 341 14.28 2.64 1.59
CA VAL A 341 14.13 1.68 0.49
C VAL A 341 14.99 0.44 0.73
N ILE A 342 16.26 0.63 1.09
CA ILE A 342 17.20 -0.46 1.38
C ILE A 342 16.71 -1.33 2.54
N SER A 343 16.23 -0.71 3.62
CA SER A 343 15.71 -1.40 4.80
C SER A 343 14.44 -2.19 4.50
N ALA A 344 13.66 -1.75 3.50
CA ALA A 344 12.54 -2.48 2.95
C ALA A 344 12.96 -3.52 1.89
N GLY A 345 14.25 -3.86 1.76
CA GLY A 345 14.74 -4.85 0.81
C GLY A 345 14.73 -4.40 -0.66
N GLY A 346 14.38 -3.14 -0.93
CA GLY A 346 14.24 -2.61 -2.28
C GLY A 346 15.53 -2.04 -2.87
N VAL A 347 15.43 -1.64 -4.13
CA VAL A 347 16.51 -1.02 -4.92
C VAL A 347 16.24 0.49 -5.05
N PRO A 348 17.04 1.36 -4.41
CA PRO A 348 16.87 2.81 -4.49
C PRO A 348 17.40 3.36 -5.82
N VAL A 349 16.58 4.18 -6.48
CA VAL A 349 16.82 4.74 -7.81
C VAL A 349 16.54 6.24 -7.81
N PHE A 350 17.44 7.03 -8.40
CA PHE A 350 17.25 8.47 -8.51
C PHE A 350 16.23 8.77 -9.63
N SER A 351 15.07 9.30 -9.23
CA SER A 351 13.95 9.65 -10.11
C SER A 351 14.27 10.90 -10.94
N HIS A 352 13.94 10.86 -12.23
CA HIS A 352 13.95 11.97 -13.20
C HIS A 352 15.07 13.02 -12.98
N PRO A 353 16.35 12.64 -12.94
CA PRO A 353 17.47 13.53 -12.63
C PRO A 353 17.59 14.74 -13.57
N GLY A 354 17.10 14.64 -14.81
CA GLY A 354 17.09 15.74 -15.76
C GLY A 354 16.09 16.86 -15.42
N VAL A 355 15.08 16.55 -14.60
CA VAL A 355 14.11 17.51 -14.05
C VAL A 355 14.71 18.23 -12.85
N THR A 356 15.26 17.49 -11.89
CA THR A 356 15.84 18.04 -10.65
C THR A 356 17.17 18.77 -10.91
N LYS A 357 17.94 18.35 -11.92
CA LYS A 357 19.23 18.94 -12.33
C LYS A 357 20.27 18.98 -11.21
N ARG A 358 20.27 17.94 -10.35
CA ARG A 358 21.22 17.76 -9.25
C ARG A 358 22.18 16.59 -9.47
N ASP A 359 22.74 16.50 -10.66
CA ASP A 359 23.74 15.48 -11.00
C ASP A 359 24.96 15.51 -10.04
N ASP A 360 25.23 16.67 -9.39
CA ASP A 360 26.24 16.86 -8.36
C ASP A 360 26.05 15.98 -7.11
N LEU A 361 24.80 15.56 -6.84
CA LEU A 361 24.47 14.75 -5.67
C LEU A 361 24.65 13.25 -5.91
N ILE A 362 24.79 12.80 -7.15
CA ILE A 362 24.90 11.36 -7.48
C ILE A 362 26.02 10.67 -6.69
N PRO A 363 27.26 11.20 -6.59
CA PRO A 363 28.30 10.57 -5.78
C PRO A 363 27.94 10.45 -4.30
N LYS A 364 27.21 11.41 -3.75
CA LYS A 364 26.75 11.41 -2.36
C LYS A 364 25.64 10.39 -2.14
N MET A 365 24.66 10.32 -3.06
CA MET A 365 23.61 9.30 -3.05
C MET A 365 24.18 7.88 -3.14
N ILE A 366 25.22 7.67 -3.96
CA ILE A 366 25.94 6.38 -4.00
C ILE A 366 26.55 6.03 -2.64
N GLY A 367 27.10 7.03 -1.94
CA GLY A 367 27.59 6.85 -0.56
C GLY A 367 26.51 6.40 0.42
N TYR A 368 25.24 6.79 0.18
CA TYR A 368 24.07 6.34 0.93
C TYR A 368 23.51 4.99 0.48
N GLY A 369 24.03 4.42 -0.61
CA GLY A 369 23.59 3.14 -1.14
C GLY A 369 22.67 3.22 -2.35
N LEU A 370 22.61 4.35 -3.07
CA LEU A 370 21.91 4.45 -4.36
C LEU A 370 22.39 3.37 -5.34
N GLN A 371 21.45 2.70 -6.01
CA GLN A 371 21.76 1.58 -6.90
C GLN A 371 21.31 1.78 -8.34
N GLY A 372 20.46 2.77 -8.62
CA GLY A 372 20.00 3.05 -9.98
C GLY A 372 19.74 4.51 -10.28
N ILE A 373 19.49 4.79 -11.56
CA ILE A 373 19.12 6.10 -12.08
C ILE A 373 18.08 5.97 -13.19
N GLU A 374 17.05 6.82 -13.14
CA GLU A 374 16.03 6.88 -14.18
C GLU A 374 16.57 7.67 -15.39
N ALA A 375 17.05 6.95 -16.40
CA ALA A 375 17.61 7.59 -17.59
C ALA A 375 16.54 7.92 -18.62
N PHE A 376 15.53 7.06 -18.76
CA PHE A 376 14.43 7.23 -19.72
C PHE A 376 13.23 7.84 -19.00
N TYR A 377 12.85 9.04 -19.42
CA TYR A 377 11.77 9.82 -18.81
C TYR A 377 11.19 10.78 -19.89
N PRO A 378 9.89 11.16 -19.86
CA PRO A 378 9.26 11.88 -20.97
C PRO A 378 9.97 13.17 -21.39
N SER A 379 10.50 13.94 -20.44
CA SER A 379 11.21 15.20 -20.72
C SER A 379 12.69 15.02 -21.08
N HIS A 380 13.24 13.81 -20.96
CA HIS A 380 14.64 13.54 -21.24
C HIS A 380 14.89 13.41 -22.75
N LYS A 381 15.52 14.43 -23.32
CA LYS A 381 16.02 14.40 -24.71
C LYS A 381 17.09 13.32 -24.91
N PRO A 382 17.35 12.86 -26.15
CA PRO A 382 18.31 11.79 -26.41
C PRO A 382 19.72 12.00 -25.81
N ASP A 383 20.20 13.25 -25.76
CA ASP A 383 21.50 13.56 -25.16
C ASP A 383 21.49 13.47 -23.62
N THR A 384 20.35 13.81 -23.00
CA THR A 384 20.12 13.61 -21.56
C THR A 384 20.11 12.11 -21.22
N VAL A 385 19.38 11.30 -22.00
CA VAL A 385 19.36 9.83 -21.84
C VAL A 385 20.77 9.25 -21.97
N LYS A 386 21.51 9.62 -23.04
CA LYS A 386 22.91 9.20 -23.24
C LYS A 386 23.81 9.60 -22.07
N ARG A 387 23.63 10.79 -21.51
CA ARG A 387 24.38 11.27 -20.34
C ARG A 387 24.12 10.38 -19.13
N TYR A 388 22.86 10.10 -18.81
CA TYR A 388 22.52 9.29 -17.64
C TYR A 388 22.90 7.82 -17.78
N ILE A 389 22.80 7.24 -18.98
CA ILE A 389 23.35 5.88 -19.25
C ILE A 389 24.87 5.85 -19.03
N ARG A 390 25.61 6.88 -19.45
CA ARG A 390 27.07 6.96 -19.22
C ARG A 390 27.39 7.10 -17.73
N LEU A 391 26.64 7.93 -17.00
CA LEU A 391 26.80 8.07 -15.55
C LEU A 391 26.49 6.75 -14.84
N ALA A 392 25.40 6.08 -15.22
CA ALA A 392 25.04 4.78 -14.67
C ALA A 392 26.16 3.77 -14.86
N LYS A 393 26.69 3.65 -16.08
CA LYS A 393 27.84 2.77 -16.37
C LYS A 393 29.10 3.14 -15.58
N LYS A 394 29.39 4.43 -15.43
CA LYS A 394 30.57 4.92 -14.69
C LYS A 394 30.50 4.54 -13.21
N HIS A 395 29.31 4.54 -12.63
CA HIS A 395 29.07 4.36 -11.20
C HIS A 395 28.46 3.01 -10.83
N ASP A 396 28.40 2.07 -11.78
CA ASP A 396 27.75 0.76 -11.62
C ASP A 396 26.29 0.85 -11.14
N LEU A 397 25.53 1.82 -11.65
CA LEU A 397 24.11 1.97 -11.37
C LEU A 397 23.26 1.24 -12.42
N VAL A 398 22.14 0.66 -11.99
CA VAL A 398 21.12 0.17 -12.93
C VAL A 398 20.40 1.34 -13.59
N VAL A 399 19.94 1.12 -14.82
CA VAL A 399 19.17 2.12 -15.58
C VAL A 399 17.70 1.74 -15.53
N THR A 400 16.84 2.70 -15.21
CA THR A 400 15.38 2.54 -15.21
C THR A 400 14.71 3.54 -16.15
N GLY A 401 13.39 3.43 -16.26
CA GLY A 401 12.57 4.38 -16.97
C GLY A 401 11.08 4.10 -16.81
N GLY A 402 10.31 5.15 -17.00
CA GLY A 402 8.86 5.08 -17.00
C GLY A 402 8.26 6.38 -17.52
N SER A 403 6.94 6.36 -17.68
CA SER A 403 6.18 7.49 -18.22
C SER A 403 5.92 8.58 -17.20
N ASP A 404 6.01 8.30 -15.90
CA ASP A 404 5.56 9.19 -14.83
C ASP A 404 4.07 9.60 -15.04
N PHE A 405 3.28 8.58 -15.41
CA PHE A 405 1.87 8.70 -15.76
C PHE A 405 1.02 9.08 -14.55
N HIS A 406 0.12 10.06 -14.74
CA HIS A 406 -0.80 10.58 -13.71
C HIS A 406 -2.26 10.64 -14.21
N GLY A 407 -2.58 10.01 -15.33
CA GLY A 407 -3.90 10.12 -15.96
C GLY A 407 -4.22 11.55 -16.39
N ASP A 408 -5.44 12.00 -16.07
CA ASP A 408 -6.00 13.28 -16.54
C ASP A 408 -5.24 14.51 -16.02
N ARG A 409 -4.40 14.35 -14.99
CA ARG A 409 -3.53 15.42 -14.47
C ARG A 409 -2.34 15.72 -15.38
N LYS A 410 -1.91 14.75 -16.19
CA LYS A 410 -0.88 14.92 -17.22
C LYS A 410 -1.39 14.36 -18.55
N PRO A 411 -2.38 15.02 -19.20
CA PRO A 411 -3.09 14.46 -20.36
C PRO A 411 -2.18 14.21 -21.57
N ASP A 412 -1.04 14.90 -21.65
CA ASP A 412 -0.04 14.72 -22.71
C ASP A 412 0.88 13.51 -22.50
N ILE A 413 0.82 12.86 -21.33
CA ILE A 413 1.59 11.66 -21.00
C ILE A 413 0.66 10.47 -21.00
N THR A 414 0.89 9.55 -21.93
CA THR A 414 0.18 8.26 -21.95
C THR A 414 0.99 7.21 -21.21
N LEU A 415 0.31 6.28 -20.55
CA LEU A 415 0.94 5.10 -19.97
C LEU A 415 1.70 4.33 -21.08
N GLY A 416 2.92 3.89 -20.80
CA GLY A 416 3.79 3.25 -21.78
C GLY A 416 4.40 4.18 -22.84
N SER A 417 4.22 5.51 -22.74
CA SER A 417 4.88 6.47 -23.64
C SER A 417 6.41 6.44 -23.55
N VAL A 418 6.93 6.02 -22.40
CA VAL A 418 8.34 5.72 -22.17
C VAL A 418 8.42 4.31 -21.58
N THR A 419 9.17 3.46 -22.25
CA THR A 419 9.41 2.08 -21.80
C THR A 419 10.90 1.76 -21.82
N ILE A 420 11.27 0.77 -21.02
CA ILE A 420 12.60 0.15 -21.05
C ILE A 420 12.50 -1.32 -21.46
N GLU A 421 13.58 -1.86 -22.02
CA GLU A 421 13.66 -3.28 -22.36
C GLU A 421 13.71 -4.16 -21.10
N ASP A 422 13.20 -5.40 -21.22
CA ASP A 422 13.20 -6.41 -20.16
C ASP A 422 14.60 -6.65 -19.55
N SER A 423 15.66 -6.50 -20.36
CA SER A 423 17.05 -6.65 -19.89
C SER A 423 17.47 -5.61 -18.84
N PHE A 424 16.83 -4.44 -18.81
CA PHE A 424 17.02 -3.46 -17.73
C PHE A 424 16.28 -3.90 -16.46
N VAL A 425 15.06 -4.42 -16.60
CA VAL A 425 14.27 -4.96 -15.48
C VAL A 425 15.02 -6.08 -14.77
N GLU A 426 15.60 -7.02 -15.52
CA GLU A 426 16.39 -8.13 -14.98
C GLU A 426 17.59 -7.65 -14.16
N LYS A 427 18.24 -6.55 -14.56
CA LYS A 427 19.35 -5.95 -13.80
C LYS A 427 18.90 -5.35 -12.47
N ILE A 428 17.71 -4.74 -12.43
CA ILE A 428 17.13 -4.22 -11.19
C ILE A 428 16.84 -5.41 -10.25
N ALA A 429 16.22 -6.48 -10.75
CA ALA A 429 15.96 -7.69 -9.97
C ALA A 429 17.26 -8.34 -9.43
N GLY A 430 18.33 -8.34 -10.23
CA GLY A 430 19.64 -8.86 -9.83
C GLY A 430 20.27 -8.12 -8.64
N ARG A 431 20.00 -6.81 -8.49
CA ARG A 431 20.44 -6.03 -7.33
C ARG A 431 19.76 -6.46 -6.04
N CYS A 432 18.44 -6.66 -6.10
CA CYS A 432 17.64 -7.14 -4.97
C CYS A 432 18.14 -8.51 -4.45
N ASN A 433 18.36 -9.47 -5.35
CA ASN A 433 18.82 -10.83 -4.98
C ASN A 433 20.22 -10.86 -4.36
N SER A 434 21.08 -9.89 -4.71
CA SER A 434 22.43 -9.79 -4.16
C SER A 434 22.44 -9.32 -2.69
N MET A 435 21.39 -8.64 -2.24
CA MET A 435 21.25 -8.17 -0.84
C MET A 435 20.85 -9.30 0.11
N VAL A 436 20.03 -10.25 -0.36
CA VAL A 436 19.61 -11.44 0.43
C VAL A 436 20.80 -12.39 0.69
N GLY A 437 21.75 -12.48 -0.24
CA GLY A 437 22.94 -13.34 -0.10
C GLY A 437 24.02 -12.84 0.86
N LEU A 438 23.97 -11.58 1.30
CA LEU A 438 24.94 -10.99 2.23
C LEU A 438 24.48 -11.05 3.71
N MET A 439 23.24 -11.48 3.97
CA MET A 439 22.69 -11.69 5.32
C MET A 439 22.58 -13.18 5.70
N GLY A 440 23.11 -14.09 4.88
CA GLY A 440 23.08 -15.55 5.08
C GLY A 440 24.32 -16.11 5.78
#